data_AF-A0AAW1M1C1-F1
#
_entry.id   AF-A0AAW1M1C1-F1
#
_cell.length_a   1.000
_cell.length_b   1.000
_cell.length_c   1.000
_cell.angle_alpha   90.00
_cell.angle_beta   90.00
_cell.angle_gamma   90.00
#
_symmetry.space_group_name_H-M   'P 1'
#
loop_
_entity.id
_entity.type
_entity.pdbx_description
1 polymer ?
#
loop_
_entity_poly.entity_id
_entity_poly.type
_entity_poly.pdbx_seq_one_letter_code
_entity_poly.pdbx_strand_id
1 'polypeptide(L)'
;MLLIISDRLECTKYLPKYRCGKTDISGEKVLLLTLWYLGNTERLGQISDKFDILLSAAHRTLLNFINFILSLRQEYIKWPSPKNLL
;
A
#
# COMPACT_ATOMS: atom_id res chain seq x y z
N MET A 1 -4.05 -13.84 -3.86
CA MET A 1 -3.02 -13.27 -2.96
C MET A 1 -3.06 -11.74 -2.93
N LEU A 2 -2.98 -11.06 -4.07
CA LEU A 2 -3.05 -9.58 -4.14
C LEU A 2 -4.38 -8.99 -3.64
N LEU A 3 -5.52 -9.62 -3.99
CA LEU A 3 -6.83 -9.20 -3.49
C LEU A 3 -6.96 -9.28 -1.97
N ILE A 4 -6.37 -10.32 -1.35
CA ILE A 4 -6.39 -10.50 0.12
C ILE A 4 -5.65 -9.36 0.83
N ILE A 5 -4.54 -8.88 0.26
CA ILE A 5 -3.77 -7.77 0.84
C ILE A 5 -4.56 -6.46 0.72
N SER A 6 -5.24 -6.24 -0.40
CA SER A 6 -6.15 -5.11 -0.61
C SER A 6 -7.31 -5.14 0.41
N ASP A 7 -7.97 -6.28 0.58
CA ASP A 7 -9.07 -6.43 1.54
C ASP A 7 -8.62 -6.20 2.99
N ARG A 8 -7.42 -6.70 3.34
CA ARG A 8 -6.82 -6.44 4.65
C ARG A 8 -6.51 -4.95 4.84
N LEU A 9 -6.04 -4.26 3.81
CA LEU A 9 -5.75 -2.83 3.85
C LEU A 9 -7.01 -2.00 4.13
N GLU A 10 -8.13 -2.32 3.48
CA GLU A 10 -9.44 -1.66 3.67
C GLU A 10 -9.91 -1.72 5.13
N CYS A 11 -9.58 -2.81 5.82
CA CYS A 11 -9.90 -3.02 7.24
C CYS A 11 -8.96 -2.27 8.20
N THR A 12 -7.93 -1.57 7.71
CA THR A 12 -6.90 -0.96 8.55
C THR A 12 -7.00 0.56 8.63
N LYS A 13 -6.35 1.13 9.65
CA LYS A 13 -6.16 2.60 9.78
C LYS A 13 -5.19 3.21 8.76
N TYR A 14 -4.53 2.39 7.94
CA TYR A 14 -3.54 2.87 6.98
C TYR A 14 -4.20 3.46 5.73
N LEU A 15 -5.42 3.04 5.38
CA LEU A 15 -6.16 3.66 4.29
C LEU A 15 -6.81 4.97 4.77
N PRO A 16 -6.45 6.14 4.20
CA PRO A 16 -7.03 7.40 4.61
C PRO A 16 -8.50 7.47 4.17
N LYS A 17 -9.41 7.61 5.13
CA LYS A 17 -10.82 7.89 4.89
C LYS A 17 -11.03 9.40 4.82
N TYR A 18 -11.55 9.89 3.71
CA TYR A 18 -11.83 11.31 3.53
C TYR A 18 -13.19 11.65 4.16
N ARG A 19 -13.22 12.72 4.96
CA ARG A 19 -14.49 13.29 5.43
C ARG A 19 -14.92 14.37 4.45
N CYS A 20 -16.17 14.25 3.96
CA CYS A 20 -16.87 15.24 3.16
C CYS A 20 -16.32 15.47 1.73
N GLY A 21 -17.16 15.20 0.72
CA GLY A 21 -17.00 15.67 -0.67
C GLY A 21 -15.88 15.05 -1.53
N LYS A 22 -14.96 14.27 -0.95
CA LYS A 22 -13.92 13.53 -1.70
C LYS A 22 -14.24 12.03 -1.71
N THR A 23 -14.12 11.40 -2.87
CA THR A 23 -14.23 9.95 -3.01
C THR A 23 -13.06 9.27 -2.33
N ASP A 24 -13.35 8.28 -1.49
CA ASP A 24 -12.33 7.43 -0.89
C ASP A 24 -11.56 6.66 -1.98
N ILE A 25 -10.25 6.51 -1.77
CA ILE A 25 -9.38 5.74 -2.66
C ILE A 25 -9.47 4.29 -2.20
N SER A 26 -9.89 3.38 -3.09
CA SER A 26 -9.94 1.96 -2.76
C SER A 26 -8.55 1.39 -2.47
N GLY A 27 -8.50 0.39 -1.61
CA GLY A 27 -7.30 -0.35 -1.26
C GLY A 27 -6.63 -0.99 -2.48
N GLU A 28 -7.45 -1.42 -3.46
CA GLU A 28 -6.95 -1.96 -4.72
C GLU A 28 -6.21 -0.90 -5.52
N LYS A 29 -6.78 0.31 -5.61
CA LYS A 29 -6.15 1.44 -6.31
C LYS A 29 -4.83 1.83 -5.63
N VAL A 30 -4.77 1.81 -4.30
CA VAL A 30 -3.53 2.07 -3.53
C VAL A 30 -2.49 0.98 -3.75
N LEU A 31 -2.89 -0.30 -3.77
CA LEU A 31 -2.02 -1.44 -4.04
C LEU A 31 -1.40 -1.32 -5.44
N LEU A 32 -2.22 -1.09 -6.46
CA LEU A 32 -1.77 -0.96 -7.85
C LEU A 32 -0.84 0.24 -8.03
N LEU A 33 -1.17 1.39 -7.44
CA LEU A 33 -0.29 2.55 -7.46
C LEU A 33 1.07 2.25 -6.83
N THR A 34 1.09 1.54 -5.70
CA THR A 34 2.33 1.23 -5.00
C THR A 34 3.17 0.22 -5.77
N LEU A 35 2.55 -0.82 -6.33
CA LEU A 35 3.22 -1.79 -7.20
C LEU A 35 3.80 -1.11 -8.43
N TRP A 36 3.04 -0.19 -9.03
CA TRP A 36 3.51 0.58 -10.17
C TRP A 36 4.74 1.42 -9.81
N TYR A 37 4.69 2.14 -8.69
CA TYR A 37 5.80 2.95 -8.19
C TYR A 37 7.06 2.12 -7.91
N LEU A 38 6.91 0.93 -7.32
CA LEU A 38 8.06 0.06 -6.99
C LEU A 38 8.61 -0.70 -8.20
N GLY A 39 7.76 -0.99 -9.19
CA GLY A 39 8.14 -1.75 -10.38
C GLY A 39 8.61 -0.92 -11.57
N ASN A 40 8.44 0.40 -11.55
CA ASN A 40 8.74 1.28 -12.66
C ASN A 40 9.62 2.47 -12.23
N THR A 41 10.23 3.15 -13.21
CA THR A 41 11.10 4.32 -12.98
C THR A 41 10.36 5.66 -13.10
N GLU A 42 9.03 5.63 -13.27
CA GLU A 42 8.21 6.84 -13.41
C GLU A 42 8.19 7.66 -12.11
N ARG A 43 8.15 8.99 -12.26
CA ARG A 43 8.03 9.88 -11.12
C ARG A 43 6.62 9.81 -10.54
N LEU A 44 6.51 9.97 -9.22
CA LEU A 44 5.22 9.93 -8.52
C LEU A 44 4.18 10.90 -9.09
N GLY A 45 4.60 12.06 -9.62
CA GLY A 45 3.72 12.98 -10.36
C GLY A 45 3.04 12.33 -11.57
N GLN A 46 3.81 11.68 -12.43
CA GLN A 46 3.28 11.00 -13.63
C GLN A 46 2.35 9.85 -13.25
N ILE A 47 2.68 9.13 -12.18
CA ILE A 47 1.84 8.06 -11.63
C ILE A 47 0.53 8.66 -11.07
N SER A 48 0.61 9.79 -10.36
CA SER A 48 -0.55 10.50 -9.84
C SER A 48 -1.54 10.86 -10.95
N ASP A 49 -1.03 11.35 -12.08
CA ASP A 49 -1.84 11.69 -13.26
C ASP A 49 -2.48 10.43 -13.86
N LYS A 50 -1.74 9.31 -13.97
CA LYS A 50 -2.29 8.04 -14.50
C LYS A 50 -3.39 7.44 -13.64
N PHE A 51 -3.25 7.55 -12.32
CA PHE A 51 -4.22 7.01 -11.38
C PHE A 51 -5.33 8.01 -11.04
N ASP A 52 -5.37 9.19 -11.67
CA ASP A 52 -6.35 10.25 -11.39
C ASP A 52 -6.49 10.51 -9.88
N ILE A 53 -5.37 10.85 -9.26
CA ILE A 53 -5.32 11.28 -7.86
C ILE A 53 -4.42 12.50 -7.73
N LEU A 54 -4.60 13.25 -6.65
CA LEU A 54 -3.72 14.37 -6.30
C LEU A 54 -2.35 13.86 -5.88
N LEU A 55 -1.27 14.53 -6.29
CA LEU A 55 0.11 14.14 -5.96
C LEU A 55 0.34 13.99 -4.44
N SER A 56 -0.23 14.89 -3.65
CA SER A 56 -0.16 14.81 -2.19
C SER A 56 -0.90 13.60 -1.63
N ALA A 57 -2.03 13.22 -2.23
CA ALA A 57 -2.75 12.01 -1.88
C ALA A 57 -1.94 10.77 -2.27
N ALA A 58 -1.38 10.73 -3.48
CA ALA A 58 -0.53 9.65 -3.98
C ALA A 58 0.64 9.36 -3.03
N HIS A 59 1.36 10.42 -2.64
CA HIS A 59 2.49 10.31 -1.71
C HIS A 59 2.06 9.77 -0.35
N ARG A 60 0.96 10.30 0.19
CA ARG A 60 0.43 9.85 1.49
C ARG A 60 -0.04 8.40 1.45
N THR A 61 -0.79 7.99 0.43
CA THR A 61 -1.28 6.61 0.29
C THR A 61 -0.15 5.63 0.07
N LEU A 62 0.87 6.00 -0.71
CA LEU A 62 2.07 5.20 -0.92
C LEU A 62 2.80 4.94 0.41
N LEU A 63 3.11 5.99 1.17
CA LEU A 63 3.78 5.85 2.47
C LEU A 63 2.95 5.03 3.46
N ASN A 64 1.64 5.26 3.50
CA ASN A 64 0.74 4.50 4.35
C ASN A 64 0.73 3.01 4.00
N PHE A 65 0.71 2.69 2.69
CA PHE A 65 0.76 1.31 2.22
C PHE A 65 2.09 0.64 2.58
N ILE A 66 3.22 1.33 2.40
CA ILE A 66 4.54 0.83 2.81
C ILE A 66 4.55 0.53 4.31
N ASN A 67 4.03 1.44 5.15
CA ASN A 67 3.92 1.22 6.59
C ASN A 67 3.00 0.05 6.95
N PHE A 68 1.91 -0.15 6.20
CA PHE A 68 1.05 -1.32 6.33
C PHE A 68 1.82 -2.61 6.03
N ILE A 69 2.54 -2.69 4.91
CA ILE A 69 3.37 -3.87 4.58
C ILE A 69 4.43 -4.13 5.65
N LEU A 70 5.10 -3.07 6.14
CA LEU A 70 6.08 -3.20 7.23
C LEU A 70 5.46 -3.69 8.54
N SER A 71 4.17 -3.43 8.78
CA SER A 71 3.46 -3.98 9.94
C SER A 71 3.22 -5.49 9.83
N LEU A 72 3.08 -6.01 8.60
CA LEU A 72 2.90 -7.44 8.33
C LEU A 72 4.20 -8.23 8.42
N ARG A 73 5.37 -7.58 8.52
CA ARG A 73 6.68 -8.24 8.46
C ARG A 73 6.83 -9.40 9.45
N GLN A 74 6.28 -9.28 10.65
CA GLN A 74 6.42 -10.31 11.70
C GLN A 74 5.56 -11.55 11.41
N GLU A 75 4.49 -11.40 10.64
CA GLU A 75 3.58 -12.48 10.26
C GLU A 75 4.20 -13.34 9.14
N TYR A 76 4.85 -12.68 8.16
CA TYR A 76 5.35 -13.34 6.95
C TYR A 76 6.86 -13.63 6.97
N ILE A 77 7.68 -12.80 7.61
CA ILE A 77 9.13 -13.00 7.67
C ILE A 77 9.46 -13.82 8.92
N LYS A 78 9.60 -15.14 8.74
CA LYS A 78 10.10 -16.04 9.77
C LYS A 78 11.58 -16.31 9.53
N TRP A 79 12.43 -15.75 10.38
CA TRP A 79 13.86 -16.07 10.34
C TRP A 79 14.11 -17.50 10.84
N PRO A 80 15.05 -18.24 10.23
CA PRO A 80 15.43 -19.55 10.75
C PRO A 80 15.99 -19.38 12.16
N SER A 81 15.34 -19.99 13.14
CA SER A 81 15.88 -20.08 14.50
C SER A 81 16.76 -21.33 14.60
N PRO A 82 17.78 -21.36 15.46
CA PRO A 82 18.64 -22.53 15.65
C PRO A 82 17.87 -23.82 15.99
N LYS A 83 16.66 -23.71 16.54
CA LYS A 83 15.78 -24.84 16.89
C LYS A 83 15.10 -25.50 15.68
N ASN A 84 15.07 -24.84 14.53
CA ASN A 84 14.46 -25.34 13.29
C ASN A 84 15.51 -25.86 12.29
N LEU A 85 16.77 -26.01 12.72
CA LEU A 85 17.90 -26.49 11.91
C LEU A 85 18.32 -27.92 12.29
N LEU A 86 17.55 -28.62 13.13
CA LEU A 86 17.70 -30.02 13.52
C LEU A 86 16.47 -30.81 13.05
#